data_AF-A0A7C7QKI6-F1
#
_entry.id   AF-A0A7C7QKI6-F1
#
_cell.length_a   1.000
_cell.length_b   1.000
_cell.length_c   1.000
_cell.angle_alpha   90.00
_cell.angle_beta   90.00
_cell.angle_gamma   90.00
#
_symmetry.space_group_name_H-M   'P 1'
#
loop_
_entity.id
_entity.type
_entity.pdbx_description
1 polymer ?
#
loop_
_entity_poly.entity_id
_entity_poly.type
_entity_poly.pdbx_seq_one_letter_code
_entity_poly.pdbx_strand_id
1 'polypeptide(L)' 'MELNVVNIQKPEEMNFILGHSHFIKTVEDLHEAIVNVNPAIKFGLAFCEASQEALVRYSGTDSDLIELAQKNA' A
#
# COMPACT_ATOMS: atom_id res chain seq x y z
N MET A 1 -22.10 -14.33 -8.04
CA MET A 1 -20.69 -13.90 -8.18
C MET A 1 -20.65 -12.91 -9.32
N GLU A 2 -20.11 -11.73 -9.08
CA GLU A 2 -19.98 -10.64 -10.05
C GLU A 2 -18.49 -10.41 -10.33
N LEU A 3 -18.13 -10.12 -11.57
CA LEU A 3 -16.74 -9.81 -11.97
C LEU A 3 -16.63 -8.32 -12.23
N ASN A 4 -15.72 -7.66 -11.50
CA ASN A 4 -15.47 -6.23 -11.60
C ASN A 4 -14.06 -6.00 -12.14
N VAL A 5 -13.92 -5.02 -13.03
CA VAL A 5 -12.63 -4.49 -13.48
C VAL A 5 -12.36 -3.20 -12.71
N VAL A 6 -11.31 -3.19 -11.90
CA VAL A 6 -10.87 -2.01 -11.14
C VAL A 6 -9.55 -1.53 -11.72
N ASN A 7 -9.51 -0.28 -12.18
CA ASN A 7 -8.31 0.32 -12.74
C ASN A 7 -7.42 0.85 -11.60
N ILE A 8 -6.14 0.49 -11.60
CA ILE A 8 -5.16 1.04 -10.68
C ILE A 8 -4.73 2.43 -11.17
N GLN A 9 -4.92 3.44 -10.33
CA GLN A 9 -4.47 4.80 -10.59
C GLN A 9 -2.99 4.91 -10.25
N LYS A 10 -2.14 5.16 -11.26
CA LYS A 10 -0.73 5.44 -11.08
C LYS A 10 -0.17 6.29 -12.24
N PRO A 11 0.90 7.07 -12.02
CA PRO A 11 1.72 7.59 -13.11
C PRO A 11 2.27 6.44 -13.97
N GLU A 12 2.47 6.69 -15.27
CA GLU A 12 2.92 5.68 -16.23
C GLU A 12 4.26 5.06 -15.84
N GLU A 13 5.23 5.92 -15.50
CA GLU A 13 6.60 5.56 -15.11
C GLU A 13 6.73 5.00 -13.68
N MET A 14 5.64 4.94 -12.91
CA MET A 14 5.67 4.46 -11.52
C MET A 14 5.52 2.94 -11.46
N ASN A 15 6.36 2.30 -10.65
CA ASN A 15 6.20 0.88 -10.33
C ASN A 15 5.06 0.67 -9.33
N PHE A 16 4.37 -0.46 -9.43
CA PHE A 16 3.28 -0.84 -8.52
C PHE A 16 3.40 -2.31 -8.16
N ILE A 17 3.20 -2.63 -6.88
CA ILE A 17 3.21 -4.00 -6.35
C ILE A 17 1.87 -4.22 -5.66
N LEU A 18 1.12 -5.22 -6.13
CA LEU A 18 -0.09 -5.71 -5.48
C LEU A 18 0.22 -7.02 -4.77
N GLY A 19 -0.21 -7.14 -3.52
CA GLY A 19 0.00 -8.32 -2.70
C GLY A 19 -1.23 -8.68 -1.88
N HIS A 20 -1.17 -9.84 -1.25
CA HIS A 20 -2.14 -10.28 -0.25
C HIS A 20 -1.39 -10.58 1.05
N SER A 21 -1.89 -10.04 2.16
CA SER A 21 -1.33 -10.27 3.49
C SER A 21 -2.45 -10.38 4.52
N HIS A 22 -2.07 -10.65 5.76
CA HIS A 22 -2.95 -10.68 6.91
C HIS A 22 -2.22 -10.09 8.11
N PHE A 23 -2.97 -9.77 9.17
CA PHE A 23 -2.48 -9.19 10.42
C PHE A 23 -1.95 -7.74 10.30
N ILE A 24 -2.35 -6.91 11.27
CA ILE A 24 -2.12 -5.46 11.27
C ILE A 24 -0.64 -5.06 11.21
N LYS A 25 0.24 -5.93 11.71
CA LYS A 25 1.69 -5.74 11.70
C LYS A 25 2.30 -5.68 10.29
N THR A 26 1.57 -6.14 9.27
CA THR A 26 1.94 -6.03 7.85
C THR A 26 2.43 -4.62 7.49
N VAL A 27 1.77 -3.57 8.00
CA VAL A 27 2.11 -2.18 7.63
C VAL A 27 3.49 -1.77 8.14
N GLU A 28 3.80 -2.08 9.40
CA GLU A 28 5.10 -1.77 10.01
C GLU A 28 6.20 -2.66 9.42
N ASP A 29 5.95 -3.96 9.33
CA ASP A 29 6.95 -4.92 8.85
C ASP A 29 7.35 -4.67 7.39
N LEU A 30 6.39 -4.35 6.52
CA LEU A 30 6.70 -3.99 5.14
C LEU A 30 7.36 -2.62 5.03
N HIS A 31 6.94 -1.63 5.83
CA HIS A 31 7.62 -0.35 5.85
C HIS A 31 9.10 -0.54 6.21
N GLU A 32 9.39 -1.24 7.31
CA GLU A 32 10.75 -1.53 7.77
C GLU A 32 11.54 -2.32 6.72
N ALA A 33 10.94 -3.36 6.14
CA ALA A 33 11.59 -4.13 5.08
C ALA A 33 11.99 -3.26 3.88
N ILE A 34 11.13 -2.32 3.46
CA ILE A 34 11.38 -1.45 2.31
C ILE A 34 12.47 -0.41 2.63
N VAL A 35 12.39 0.29 3.76
CA VAL A 35 13.40 1.32 4.09
C VAL A 35 14.79 0.73 4.34
N ASN A 36 14.87 -0.52 4.80
CA ASN A 36 16.13 -1.23 4.99
C ASN A 36 16.83 -1.62 3.67
N VAL A 37 16.11 -1.61 2.54
CA VAL A 37 16.72 -1.83 1.21
C VAL A 37 17.43 -0.58 0.70
N ASN A 38 16.82 0.60 0.88
CA ASN A 38 17.41 1.87 0.48
C ASN A 38 16.84 3.02 1.35
N PRO A 39 17.67 3.74 2.12
CA PRO A 39 17.20 4.78 3.03
C PRO A 39 16.61 6.01 2.33
N ALA A 40 16.85 6.18 1.02
CA ALA A 40 16.30 7.28 0.22
C ALA A 40 15.06 6.85 -0.59
N ILE A 41 14.58 5.61 -0.44
CA ILE A 41 13.44 5.11 -1.22
C ILE A 41 12.17 5.91 -0.93
N LYS A 42 11.45 6.26 -1.99
CA LYS A 42 10.14 6.91 -1.94
C LYS A 42 9.07 5.87 -2.27
N PHE A 43 8.16 5.64 -1.32
CA PHE A 43 7.04 4.72 -1.51
C PHE A 43 5.84 5.12 -0.65
N GLY A 44 4.68 4.65 -1.07
CA GLY A 44 3.47 4.59 -0.27
C GLY A 44 3.01 3.14 -0.17
N LEU A 45 2.51 2.76 1.00
CA LEU A 45 1.98 1.45 1.32
C LEU A 45 0.58 1.63 1.90
N ALA A 46 -0.38 0.84 1.41
CA ALA A 46 -1.72 0.73 1.96
C ALA A 46 -2.10 -0.74 2.14
N PHE A 47 -2.86 -1.03 3.21
CA PHE A 47 -3.26 -2.36 3.63
C PHE A 47 -4.71 -2.32 4.11
N CYS A 48 -5.58 -3.10 3.46
CA CYS A 48 -7.00 -3.20 3.81
C CYS A 48 -7.15 -4.14 5.02
N GLU A 49 -7.43 -3.59 6.20
CA GLU A 49 -7.78 -4.40 7.36
C GLU A 49 -9.10 -5.15 7.06
N ALA A 50 -9.06 -6.48 7.08
CA ALA A 50 -10.21 -7.30 6.68
C ALA A 50 -11.21 -7.55 7.82
N SER A 51 -10.96 -7.01 9.02
CA SER A 51 -11.79 -7.22 10.22
C SER A 51 -11.91 -5.94 11.03
N GLN A 52 -12.67 -6.00 12.13
CA GLN A 52 -12.91 -4.86 13.04
C GLN A 52 -13.46 -3.66 12.27
N GLU A 53 -12.81 -2.50 12.38
CA GLU A 53 -13.21 -1.25 11.73
C GLU A 53 -12.96 -1.24 10.21
N ALA A 54 -12.33 -2.29 9.68
CA ALA A 54 -12.04 -2.47 8.25
C ALA A 54 -11.38 -1.25 7.59
N LEU A 55 -10.41 -0.66 8.30
CA LEU A 55 -9.74 0.56 7.86
C LEU A 55 -8.65 0.27 6.84
N VAL A 56 -8.44 1.21 5.92
CA VAL A 56 -7.22 1.25 5.12
C VAL A 56 -6.09 1.79 5.99
N ARG A 57 -5.15 0.93 6.34
CA ARG A 57 -3.96 1.24 7.12
C ARG A 57 -2.84 1.58 6.16
N TYR A 58 -1.98 2.54 6.50
CA TYR A 58 -1.00 3.04 5.56
C TYR A 58 0.30 3.45 6.24
N SER A 59 1.36 3.48 5.46
CA SER A 59 2.68 3.97 5.85
C SER A 59 3.50 4.30 4.59
N GLY A 60 4.63 4.98 4.75
CA GLY A 60 5.51 5.31 3.63
C GLY A 60 6.44 6.47 3.94
N THR A 61 7.18 6.90 2.92
CA THR A 61 8.20 7.97 3.03
C THR A 61 7.91 9.16 2.12
N ASP A 62 6.77 9.14 1.42
CA ASP A 62 6.30 10.18 0.52
C ASP A 62 4.79 10.35 0.66
N SER A 63 4.33 11.56 0.98
CA SER A 63 2.91 11.84 1.27
C SER A 63 2.02 11.57 0.06
N ASP A 64 2.48 11.91 -1.13
CA ASP A 64 1.68 11.82 -2.35
C ASP A 64 1.52 10.35 -2.76
N LEU A 65 2.58 9.55 -2.57
CA LEU A 65 2.51 8.10 -2.77
C LEU A 65 1.65 7.40 -1.72
N ILE A 66 1.66 7.87 -0.46
CA ILE A 66 0.80 7.35 0.62
C ILE A 66 -0.68 7.61 0.29
N GLU A 67 -1.01 8.81 -0.17
CA GLU A 67 -2.39 9.14 -0.58
C GLU A 67 -2.82 8.29 -1.79
N LEU A 68 -1.93 8.12 -2.77
CA LEU A 68 -2.19 7.29 -3.94
C LEU A 68 -2.41 5.81 -3.59
N ALA A 69 -1.63 5.28 -2.64
CA ALA A 69 -1.80 3.91 -2.16
C ALA A 69 -3.15 3.74 -1.46
N GLN A 70 -3.54 4.68 -0.58
CA GLN A 70 -4.84 4.65 0.09
C GLN A 70 -6.01 4.72 -0.89
N LYS A 71 -5.89 5.49 -1.98
CA LYS A 71 -6.95 5.60 -2.99
C LYS A 71 -7.21 4.31 -3.77
N ASN A 72 -6.19 3.46 -3.90
CA ASN A 72 -6.27 2.20 -4.66
C ASN A 72 -6.63 0.99 -3.77
N ALA A 73 -6.59 1.14 -2.44
CA ALA A 73 -6.82 0.09 -1.45
C ALA A 73 -8.22 0.20 -0.84
#